data_AF-A0A534I4X5-F1
#
_entry.id   AF-A0A534I4X5-F1
#
_cell.length_a   1.000
_cell.length_b   1.000
_cell.length_c   1.000
_cell.angle_alpha   90.00
_cell.angle_beta   90.00
_cell.angle_gamma   90.00
#
_symmetry.space_group_name_H-M   'P 1'
#
loop_
_entity.id
_entity.type
_entity.pdbx_description
1 polymer ?
#
loop_
_entity_poly.entity_id
_entity_poly.type
_entity_poly.pdbx_seq_one_letter_code
_entity_poly.pdbx_strand_id
1 'polypeptide(L)'
;MVFRSCGRRIGISADFRSSPSETRFRSAPRAPMTTLTTRRFASRAALDAALEQRLRQAIGASGASAIMLSGGTTPLPAYRELARGPLPHDRLHVLFSDERYVPSDADASNYHQARALLEALALPASAVARVRTELPIEEAASDYERQLAALLNAGVPLGLGLLGLGADGHTASLFGTADLERARGHLAIAVHRPDGMSAVS
;
A
#
# COMPACT_ATOMS: atom_id res chain seq x y z
N MET A 1 10.15 -8.20 17.62
CA MET A 1 10.87 -9.23 16.84
C MET A 1 10.26 -10.57 17.17
N VAL A 2 9.53 -11.18 16.23
CA VAL A 2 9.16 -12.62 16.20
C VAL A 2 9.01 -12.98 14.71
N PHE A 3 9.76 -13.99 14.26
CA PHE A 3 9.61 -14.63 12.96
C PHE A 3 8.55 -15.74 13.04
N ARG A 4 7.80 -15.99 11.96
CA ARG A 4 7.27 -17.32 11.70
C ARG A 4 7.12 -17.61 10.20
N SER A 5 7.87 -18.61 9.76
CA SER A 5 7.62 -19.43 8.58
C SER A 5 6.57 -20.49 8.94
N CYS A 6 5.58 -20.72 8.08
CA CYS A 6 4.88 -22.00 8.03
C CYS A 6 4.17 -22.15 6.68
N GLY A 7 4.74 -22.97 5.79
CA GLY A 7 4.02 -23.48 4.63
C GLY A 7 3.08 -24.62 5.03
N ARG A 8 1.93 -24.71 4.36
CA ARG A 8 1.27 -25.97 4.02
C ARG A 8 0.15 -25.75 3.00
N ARG A 9 0.16 -26.61 1.96
CA ARG A 9 -0.94 -26.83 1.03
C ARG A 9 -2.12 -27.43 1.78
N ILE A 10 -3.34 -27.02 1.45
CA ILE A 10 -4.56 -27.70 1.86
C ILE A 10 -5.27 -28.15 0.58
N GLY A 11 -5.32 -29.47 0.36
CA GLY A 11 -6.14 -30.09 -0.67
C GLY A 11 -7.61 -30.10 -0.25
N ILE A 12 -8.50 -30.00 -1.24
CA ILE A 12 -9.95 -30.06 -1.06
C ILE A 12 -10.40 -31.40 -1.63
N SER A 13 -10.97 -32.28 -0.79
CA SER A 13 -11.78 -33.41 -1.25
C SER A 13 -13.26 -33.03 -1.18
N ALA A 14 -14.00 -33.32 -2.24
CA ALA A 14 -15.44 -33.14 -2.30
C ALA A 14 -16.14 -34.41 -1.80
N ASP A 15 -17.14 -34.25 -0.94
CA ASP A 15 -18.14 -35.28 -0.69
C ASP A 15 -19.55 -34.65 -0.77
N PHE A 16 -20.39 -35.30 -1.58
CA PHE A 16 -21.73 -34.85 -1.97
C PHE A 16 -22.76 -35.75 -1.27
N ARG A 17 -23.65 -35.18 -0.46
CA ARG A 17 -24.96 -35.76 -0.09
C ARG A 17 -25.91 -34.69 0.48
N SER A 18 -27.19 -34.91 0.20
CA SER A 18 -28.30 -33.96 0.05
C SER A 18 -29.28 -33.89 1.24
N SER A 19 -30.09 -32.79 1.31
CA SER A 19 -31.36 -32.53 2.07
C SER A 19 -31.27 -31.47 3.23
N PRO A 20 -32.36 -30.76 3.65
CA PRO A 20 -32.57 -29.35 3.30
C PRO A 20 -32.63 -28.37 4.51
N SER A 21 -32.28 -27.10 4.22
CA SER A 21 -32.66 -25.87 4.93
C SER A 21 -32.40 -25.75 6.45
N GLU A 22 -31.14 -25.59 6.82
CA GLU A 22 -30.73 -24.59 7.82
C GLU A 22 -29.60 -23.77 7.18
N THR A 23 -29.90 -22.56 6.70
CA THR A 23 -28.84 -21.62 6.27
C THR A 23 -28.16 -21.10 7.53
N ARG A 24 -27.25 -21.90 8.08
CA ARG A 24 -26.25 -21.39 9.02
C ARG A 24 -25.32 -20.50 8.21
N PHE A 25 -25.48 -19.19 8.35
CA PHE A 25 -24.42 -18.25 8.03
C PHE A 25 -23.23 -18.61 8.92
N ARG A 26 -22.32 -19.44 8.41
CA ARG A 26 -20.99 -19.55 8.97
C ARG A 26 -20.37 -18.18 8.80
N SER A 27 -20.30 -17.41 9.90
CA SER A 27 -19.44 -16.24 9.94
C SER A 27 -18.07 -16.69 9.47
N ALA A 28 -17.54 -16.07 8.41
CA ALA A 28 -16.16 -16.26 8.02
C ALA A 28 -15.29 -16.13 9.29
N PRO A 29 -14.31 -17.03 9.50
CA PRO A 29 -13.46 -16.95 10.68
C PRO A 29 -12.91 -15.53 10.78
N ARG A 30 -13.27 -14.83 11.85
CA ARG A 30 -12.80 -13.48 12.16
C ARG A 30 -11.29 -13.56 12.11
N ALA A 31 -10.67 -12.89 11.13
CA ALA A 31 -9.22 -12.87 11.00
C ALA A 31 -8.63 -12.51 12.36
N PRO A 32 -7.58 -13.21 12.84
CA PRO A 32 -7.00 -12.96 14.15
C PRO A 32 -6.63 -11.48 14.25
N MET A 33 -7.09 -10.82 15.31
CA MET A 33 -6.88 -9.38 15.51
C MET A 33 -5.39 -9.06 15.36
N THR A 34 -5.08 -8.20 14.39
CA THR A 34 -3.76 -7.65 14.19
C THR A 34 -3.34 -6.91 15.44
N THR A 35 -2.18 -7.24 16.02
CA THR A 35 -1.65 -6.52 17.19
C THR A 35 -1.37 -5.07 16.80
N LEU A 36 -2.18 -4.13 17.30
CA LEU A 36 -1.89 -2.70 17.17
C LEU A 36 -0.80 -2.31 18.16
N THR A 37 0.36 -1.91 17.67
CA THR A 37 1.45 -1.40 18.50
C THR A 37 1.58 0.10 18.30
N THR A 38 1.47 0.86 19.39
CA THR A 38 1.72 2.31 19.37
C THR A 38 3.15 2.59 19.78
N ARG A 39 3.86 3.41 18.99
CA ARG A 39 5.20 3.92 19.34
C ARG A 39 5.15 5.43 19.36
N ARG A 40 5.66 6.04 20.43
CA ARG A 40 5.82 7.49 20.55
C ARG A 40 7.30 7.82 20.45
N PHE A 41 7.60 8.90 19.74
CA PHE A 41 8.97 9.39 19.56
C PHE A 41 9.12 10.71 20.30
N ALA A 42 10.29 10.91 20.93
CA ALA A 42 10.56 12.10 21.73
C ALA A 42 10.70 13.38 20.88
N SER A 43 10.98 13.24 19.59
CA SER A 43 11.15 14.35 18.65
C SER A 43 10.82 13.94 17.22
N ARG A 44 10.66 14.95 16.35
CA ARG A 44 10.48 14.73 14.91
C ARG A 44 11.67 14.01 14.28
N ALA A 45 12.89 14.41 14.65
CA ALA A 45 14.11 13.75 14.17
C ALA A 45 14.17 12.26 14.57
N ALA A 46 13.72 11.91 15.78
CA ALA A 46 13.68 10.52 16.21
C ALA A 46 12.66 9.68 15.42
N LEU A 47 11.52 10.28 15.04
CA LEU A 47 10.54 9.66 14.14
C LEU A 47 11.14 9.46 12.74
N ASP A 48 11.75 10.50 12.18
CA ASP A 48 12.31 10.46 10.82
C ASP A 48 13.41 9.38 10.72
N ALA A 49 14.33 9.31 11.70
CA ALA A 49 15.36 8.28 11.77
C ALA A 49 14.78 6.86 11.91
N ALA A 50 13.75 6.68 12.75
CA ALA A 50 13.11 5.39 12.91
C ALA A 50 12.35 4.95 11.65
N LEU A 51 11.76 5.88 10.92
CA LEU A 51 11.08 5.63 9.66
C LEU A 51 12.07 5.29 8.54
N GLU A 52 13.16 6.05 8.42
CA GLU A 52 14.26 5.77 7.48
C GLU A 52 14.83 4.37 7.72
N GLN A 53 15.16 4.03 8.98
CA GLN A 53 15.63 2.69 9.34
C GLN A 53 14.62 1.60 8.95
N ARG A 54 13.32 1.82 9.18
CA ARG A 54 12.28 0.84 8.88
C ARG A 54 12.11 0.63 7.37
N LEU A 55 12.15 1.70 6.59
CA LEU A 55 12.13 1.65 5.13
C LEU A 55 13.36 0.94 4.58
N ARG A 56 14.57 1.29 5.07
CA ARG A 56 15.82 0.63 4.68
C ARG A 56 15.78 -0.87 4.91
N GLN A 57 15.24 -1.30 6.06
CA GLN A 57 15.05 -2.72 6.37
C GLN A 57 14.07 -3.41 5.40
N ALA A 58 12.97 -2.74 5.03
CA ALA A 58 11.98 -3.29 4.12
C ALA A 58 12.50 -3.37 2.66
N ILE A 59 13.28 -2.36 2.24
CA ILE A 59 13.94 -2.30 0.93
C ILE A 59 14.99 -3.40 0.79
N GLY A 60 15.82 -3.61 1.82
CA GLY A 60 16.90 -4.59 1.83
C GLY A 60 16.48 -6.03 2.18
N ALA A 61 15.18 -6.32 2.25
CA ALA A 61 14.70 -7.67 2.50
C ALA A 61 15.05 -8.60 1.32
N SER A 62 15.41 -9.85 1.61
CA SER A 62 15.72 -10.85 0.57
C SER A 62 14.45 -11.43 -0.05
N GLY A 63 14.53 -11.76 -1.34
CA GLY A 63 13.40 -12.25 -2.11
C GLY A 63 12.41 -11.15 -2.50
N ALA A 64 11.44 -11.52 -3.35
CA ALA A 64 10.44 -10.58 -3.83
C ALA A 64 9.66 -9.95 -2.67
N SER A 65 9.51 -8.63 -2.71
CA SER A 65 8.82 -7.84 -1.69
C SER A 65 8.29 -6.55 -2.30
N ALA A 66 7.24 -5.99 -1.71
CA ALA A 66 6.71 -4.69 -2.07
C ALA A 66 6.73 -3.72 -0.88
N ILE A 67 6.98 -2.45 -1.16
CA ILE A 67 6.74 -1.34 -0.22
C ILE A 67 5.65 -0.42 -0.76
N MET A 68 4.74 0.01 0.12
CA MET A 68 3.71 0.99 -0.20
C MET A 68 4.07 2.33 0.43
N LEU A 69 4.33 3.31 -0.45
CA LEU A 69 4.71 4.67 -0.09
C LEU A 69 3.46 5.53 0.07
N SER A 70 3.58 6.59 0.87
CA SER A 70 2.54 7.58 1.03
C SER A 70 3.11 8.99 0.85
N GLY A 71 2.25 9.93 0.49
CA GLY A 71 2.62 11.34 0.45
C GLY A 71 2.70 12.01 1.81
N GLY A 72 2.93 13.32 1.78
CA GLY A 72 2.80 14.20 2.94
C GLY A 72 4.09 14.46 3.70
N THR A 73 4.07 15.40 4.63
CA THR A 73 5.30 15.94 5.23
C THR A 73 6.06 14.96 6.12
N THR A 74 5.42 13.87 6.56
CA THR A 74 6.01 12.89 7.48
C THR A 74 6.98 11.92 6.78
N PRO A 75 6.59 11.21 5.71
CA PRO A 75 7.50 10.25 5.07
C PRO A 75 8.57 10.87 4.15
N LEU A 76 8.32 12.03 3.55
CA LEU A 76 9.22 12.61 2.53
C LEU A 76 10.66 12.85 2.99
N PRO A 77 10.94 13.34 4.22
CA PRO A 77 12.32 13.46 4.69
C PRO A 77 13.07 12.12 4.70
N ALA A 78 12.42 11.02 5.07
CA ALA A 78 13.04 9.69 5.06
C ALA A 78 13.33 9.23 3.63
N TYR A 79 12.46 9.52 2.65
CA TYR A 79 12.71 9.21 1.24
C TYR A 79 13.94 9.95 0.70
N ARG A 80 14.07 11.24 1.03
CA ARG A 80 15.23 12.05 0.64
C ARG A 80 16.52 11.56 1.27
N GLU A 81 16.46 11.13 2.54
CA GLU A 81 17.64 10.58 3.22
C GLU A 81 18.09 9.24 2.62
N LEU A 82 17.15 8.33 2.36
CA LEU A 82 17.42 7.05 1.71
C LEU A 82 18.06 7.24 0.33
N ALA A 83 17.59 8.23 -0.44
CA ALA A 83 18.08 8.52 -1.78
C ALA A 83 19.55 8.98 -1.83
N ARG A 84 20.17 9.33 -0.69
CA ARG A 84 21.57 9.79 -0.63
C ARG A 84 22.59 8.66 -0.64
N GLY A 85 22.17 7.42 -0.43
CA GLY A 85 23.07 6.28 -0.28
C GLY A 85 22.64 5.07 -1.11
N PRO A 86 23.47 4.03 -1.16
CA PRO A 86 23.11 2.79 -1.83
C PRO A 86 21.93 2.12 -1.14
N LEU A 87 20.98 1.64 -1.94
CA LEU A 87 19.79 0.91 -1.51
C LEU A 87 19.77 -0.46 -2.17
N PRO A 88 20.65 -1.40 -1.75
CA PRO A 88 20.63 -2.76 -2.28
C PRO A 88 19.28 -3.40 -1.98
N HIS A 89 18.69 -4.02 -2.99
CA HIS A 89 17.39 -4.69 -2.91
C HIS A 89 17.40 -5.95 -3.78
N ASP A 90 16.46 -6.85 -3.52
CA ASP A 90 16.26 -8.08 -4.28
C ASP A 90 14.80 -8.15 -4.72
N ARG A 91 14.53 -7.96 -6.01
CA ARG A 91 13.17 -8.03 -6.60
C ARG A 91 12.13 -7.17 -5.84
N LEU A 92 12.51 -5.93 -5.53
CA LEU A 92 11.65 -4.96 -4.87
C LEU A 92 10.63 -4.39 -5.84
N HIS A 93 9.39 -4.25 -5.35
CA HIS A 93 8.33 -3.48 -5.99
C HIS A 93 7.96 -2.27 -5.14
N VAL A 94 7.55 -1.19 -5.80
CA VAL A 94 7.03 0.02 -5.15
C VAL A 94 5.61 0.28 -5.62
N LEU A 95 4.72 0.54 -4.67
CA LEU A 95 3.35 1.02 -4.92
C LEU A 95 3.05 2.21 -3.99
N PHE A 96 1.90 2.83 -4.17
CA PHE A 96 1.46 4.01 -3.41
C PHE A 96 0.14 3.73 -2.68
N SER A 97 -0.01 4.28 -1.48
CA SER A 97 -1.27 4.20 -0.70
C SER A 97 -2.42 4.91 -1.38
N ASP A 98 -2.09 5.98 -2.11
CA ASP A 98 -2.99 6.83 -2.86
C ASP A 98 -2.17 7.70 -3.81
N GLU A 99 -2.84 8.31 -4.78
CA GLU A 99 -2.26 9.34 -5.64
C GLU A 99 -3.30 10.42 -5.94
N ARG A 100 -2.85 11.68 -5.92
CA ARG A 100 -3.66 12.83 -6.27
C ARG A 100 -3.88 12.79 -7.77
N TYR A 101 -5.11 13.03 -8.22
CA TYR A 101 -5.45 13.05 -9.63
C TYR A 101 -5.01 14.37 -10.28
N VAL A 102 -3.68 14.49 -10.47
CA VAL A 102 -2.96 15.62 -11.06
C VAL A 102 -1.87 15.08 -12.01
N PRO A 103 -1.29 15.89 -12.91
CA PRO A 103 -0.16 15.46 -13.72
C PRO A 103 0.96 14.82 -12.88
N SER A 104 1.59 13.75 -13.38
CA SER A 104 2.57 12.95 -12.64
C SER A 104 3.87 13.69 -12.30
N ASP A 105 4.09 14.86 -12.87
CA ASP A 105 5.20 15.77 -12.63
C ASP A 105 4.82 16.96 -11.74
N ALA A 106 3.56 17.07 -11.32
CA ALA A 106 3.11 18.12 -10.43
C ALA A 106 3.64 17.93 -9.01
N ASP A 107 3.94 19.03 -8.32
CA ASP A 107 4.41 19.02 -6.92
C ASP A 107 3.46 18.28 -5.97
N ALA A 108 2.17 18.22 -6.29
CA ALA A 108 1.16 17.54 -5.50
C ALA A 108 1.09 16.02 -5.72
N SER A 109 1.77 15.47 -6.74
CA SER A 109 1.81 14.02 -7.00
C SER A 109 2.72 13.31 -5.99
N ASN A 110 2.22 12.26 -5.36
CA ASN A 110 2.98 11.39 -4.47
C ASN A 110 4.10 10.68 -5.24
N TYR A 111 3.84 10.25 -6.48
CA TYR A 111 4.83 9.70 -7.40
C TYR A 111 5.96 10.70 -7.66
N HIS A 112 5.62 11.96 -7.99
CA HIS A 112 6.61 13.01 -8.17
C HIS A 112 7.43 13.26 -6.89
N GLN A 113 6.77 13.36 -5.74
CA GLN A 113 7.45 13.61 -4.46
C GLN A 113 8.39 12.46 -4.05
N ALA A 114 8.12 11.23 -4.49
CA ALA A 114 8.96 10.06 -4.24
C ALA A 114 10.10 9.89 -5.27
N ARG A 115 10.20 10.75 -6.30
CA ARG A 115 11.13 10.60 -7.43
C ARG A 115 12.58 10.33 -7.03
N ALA A 116 13.10 11.04 -6.03
CA ALA A 116 14.50 10.90 -5.62
C ALA A 116 14.78 9.50 -5.08
N LEU A 117 13.83 8.92 -4.34
CA LEU A 117 13.92 7.55 -3.86
C LEU A 117 13.79 6.55 -5.02
N LEU A 118 12.84 6.77 -5.93
CA LEU A 118 12.65 5.89 -7.09
C LEU A 118 13.88 5.87 -8.01
N GLU A 119 14.47 7.04 -8.27
CA GLU A 119 15.71 7.19 -9.04
C GLU A 119 16.87 6.47 -8.34
N ALA A 120 17.02 6.61 -7.02
CA ALA A 120 18.05 5.93 -6.24
C ALA A 120 17.88 4.40 -6.17
N LEU A 121 16.63 3.91 -6.17
CA LEU A 121 16.35 2.48 -6.23
C LEU A 121 16.62 1.88 -7.63
N ALA A 122 16.60 2.71 -8.67
CA ALA A 122 16.85 2.31 -10.06
C ALA A 122 16.02 1.08 -10.51
N LEU A 123 14.75 1.05 -10.11
CA LEU A 123 13.84 -0.05 -10.44
C LEU A 123 13.41 0.02 -11.91
N PRO A 124 13.20 -1.13 -12.58
CA PRO A 124 12.51 -1.12 -13.87
C PRO A 124 11.09 -0.59 -13.70
N ALA A 125 10.54 0.05 -14.73
CA ALA A 125 9.18 0.61 -14.68
C ALA A 125 8.11 -0.43 -14.29
N SER A 126 8.28 -1.70 -14.67
CA SER A 126 7.38 -2.80 -14.30
C SER A 126 7.37 -3.15 -12.81
N ALA A 127 8.37 -2.68 -12.05
CA ALA A 127 8.45 -2.85 -10.60
C ALA A 127 7.87 -1.64 -9.83
N VAL A 128 7.42 -0.60 -10.52
CA VAL A 128 6.80 0.57 -9.91
C VAL A 128 5.35 0.66 -10.35
N ALA A 129 4.43 0.27 -9.47
CA ALA A 129 3.01 0.47 -9.69
C ALA A 129 2.68 1.93 -9.37
N ARG A 130 2.44 2.74 -10.40
CA ARG A 130 1.97 4.13 -10.26
C ARG A 130 0.54 4.26 -10.75
N VAL A 131 -0.20 5.18 -10.16
CA VAL A 131 -1.47 5.62 -10.71
C VAL A 131 -1.20 6.39 -12.00
N ARG A 132 -1.91 6.02 -13.07
CA ARG A 132 -1.79 6.66 -14.38
C ARG A 132 -2.77 7.81 -14.49
N THR A 133 -2.40 8.96 -13.93
CA THR A 133 -3.24 10.16 -13.90
C THR A 133 -3.45 10.81 -15.27
N GLU A 134 -2.76 10.31 -16.30
CA GLU A 134 -3.03 10.62 -17.70
C GLU A 134 -4.33 9.96 -18.25
N LEU A 135 -4.87 8.95 -17.56
CA LEU A 135 -6.13 8.29 -17.91
C LEU A 135 -7.30 8.96 -17.17
N PRO A 136 -8.54 8.91 -17.69
CA PRO A 136 -9.73 9.26 -16.91
C PRO A 136 -9.72 8.57 -15.54
N ILE A 137 -10.10 9.27 -14.47
CA ILE A 137 -9.87 8.82 -13.09
C ILE A 137 -10.43 7.41 -12.78
N GLU A 138 -11.57 7.05 -13.36
CA GLU A 138 -12.19 5.74 -13.14
C GLU A 138 -11.40 4.62 -13.84
N GLU A 139 -10.84 4.95 -15.01
CA GLU A 139 -9.92 4.08 -15.73
C GLU A 139 -8.57 4.00 -15.02
N ALA A 140 -8.09 5.11 -14.44
CA ALA A 140 -6.86 5.16 -13.65
C ALA A 140 -6.96 4.29 -12.39
N ALA A 141 -8.09 4.33 -11.68
CA ALA A 141 -8.36 3.47 -10.53
C ALA A 141 -8.43 1.99 -10.95
N SER A 142 -9.16 1.68 -12.02
CA SER A 142 -9.26 0.33 -12.56
C SER A 142 -7.90 -0.21 -13.05
N ASP A 143 -7.07 0.65 -13.64
CA ASP A 143 -5.71 0.31 -14.06
C ASP A 143 -4.80 0.02 -12.88
N TYR A 144 -4.86 0.88 -11.86
CA TYR A 144 -4.08 0.68 -10.65
C TYR A 144 -4.49 -0.60 -9.91
N GLU A 145 -5.79 -0.88 -9.80
CA GLU A 145 -6.31 -2.15 -9.26
C GLU A 145 -5.74 -3.37 -9.99
N ARG A 146 -5.66 -3.34 -11.33
CA ARG A 146 -5.05 -4.43 -12.12
C ARG A 146 -3.55 -4.59 -11.81
N GLN A 147 -2.82 -3.49 -11.68
CA GLN A 147 -1.40 -3.52 -11.30
C GLN A 147 -1.21 -4.16 -9.92
N LEU A 148 -2.03 -3.77 -8.93
CA LEU A 148 -2.00 -4.34 -7.58
C LEU A 148 -2.38 -5.82 -7.56
N ALA A 149 -3.43 -6.21 -8.29
CA ALA A 149 -3.85 -7.60 -8.41
C ALA A 149 -2.76 -8.47 -9.04
N ALA A 150 -2.04 -7.96 -10.04
CA ALA A 150 -0.92 -8.67 -10.67
C ALA A 150 0.21 -8.96 -9.67
N LEU A 151 0.57 -8.00 -8.80
CA LEU A 151 1.57 -8.19 -7.74
C LEU A 151 1.15 -9.27 -6.74
N LEU A 152 -0.11 -9.21 -6.28
CA LEU A 152 -0.66 -10.18 -5.35
C LEU A 152 -0.73 -11.58 -5.96
N ASN A 153 -1.18 -11.70 -7.21
CA ASN A 153 -1.26 -12.97 -7.93
C ASN A 153 0.13 -13.57 -8.21
N ALA A 154 1.15 -12.73 -8.38
CA ALA A 154 2.54 -13.16 -8.46
C ALA A 154 3.14 -13.59 -7.10
N GLY A 155 2.37 -13.49 -6.02
CA GLY A 155 2.79 -13.87 -4.67
C GLY A 155 3.80 -12.90 -4.05
N VAL A 156 3.84 -11.65 -4.50
CA VAL A 156 4.72 -10.62 -3.93
C VAL A 156 4.12 -10.11 -2.61
N PRO A 157 4.78 -10.31 -1.46
CA PRO A 157 4.29 -9.85 -0.17
C PRO A 157 4.48 -8.33 0.00
N LEU A 158 3.53 -7.65 0.64
CA LEU A 158 3.71 -6.29 1.12
C LEU A 158 4.54 -6.30 2.40
N GLY A 159 5.83 -5.98 2.30
CA GLY A 159 6.76 -5.98 3.43
C GLY A 159 6.59 -4.77 4.36
N LEU A 160 6.21 -3.62 3.81
CA LEU A 160 5.92 -2.40 4.56
C LEU A 160 4.89 -1.55 3.80
N GLY A 161 3.85 -1.10 4.51
CA GLY A 161 2.95 -0.08 3.99
C GLY A 161 2.94 1.14 4.89
N LEU A 162 3.06 2.32 4.29
CA LEU A 162 2.93 3.60 4.96
C LEU A 162 1.55 4.17 4.69
N LEU A 163 0.91 4.67 5.76
CA LEU A 163 -0.37 5.33 5.71
C LEU A 163 -0.27 6.62 6.51
N GLY A 164 -0.73 7.72 5.94
CA GLY A 164 -0.91 8.99 6.64
C GLY A 164 -2.18 8.96 7.49
N LEU A 165 -2.23 9.81 8.52
CA LEU A 165 -3.45 10.06 9.27
C LEU A 165 -3.69 11.57 9.29
N GLY A 166 -4.77 12.02 8.65
CA GLY A 166 -5.22 13.41 8.68
C GLY A 166 -5.76 13.81 10.05
N ALA A 167 -5.84 15.12 10.29
CA ALA A 167 -6.40 15.66 11.54
C ALA A 167 -7.91 15.37 11.70
N ASP A 168 -8.59 15.16 10.58
CA ASP A 168 -9.98 14.67 10.43
C ASP A 168 -10.09 13.13 10.51
N GLY A 169 -8.96 12.42 10.66
CA GLY A 169 -8.91 10.97 10.74
C GLY A 169 -8.88 10.24 9.38
N HIS A 170 -8.82 10.96 8.24
CA HIS A 170 -8.67 10.30 6.94
C HIS A 170 -7.33 9.57 6.84
N THR A 171 -7.28 8.53 6.02
CA THR A 171 -6.05 7.82 5.65
C THR A 171 -6.05 7.54 4.16
N ALA A 172 -4.87 7.49 3.54
CA ALA A 172 -4.76 7.51 2.09
C ALA A 172 -5.61 8.68 1.54
N SER A 173 -6.55 8.41 0.64
CA SER A 173 -7.56 9.39 0.25
C SER A 173 -8.99 8.97 0.64
N LEU A 174 -9.17 8.26 1.77
CA LEU A 174 -10.47 7.79 2.29
C LEU A 174 -10.93 8.66 3.46
N PHE A 175 -12.00 9.44 3.25
CA PHE A 175 -12.46 10.51 4.16
C PHE A 175 -13.66 10.12 5.03
N GLY A 176 -14.17 8.90 4.91
CA GLY A 176 -15.27 8.43 5.75
C GLY A 176 -15.77 7.05 5.40
N THR A 177 -16.84 6.64 6.07
CA THR A 177 -17.44 5.31 5.91
C THR A 177 -17.95 5.06 4.50
N ALA A 178 -18.47 6.09 3.81
CA ALA A 178 -18.92 5.95 2.43
C ALA A 178 -17.80 5.51 1.48
N ASP A 179 -16.58 6.02 1.66
CA ASP A 179 -15.43 5.60 0.87
C ASP A 179 -15.02 4.16 1.20
N LEU A 180 -15.08 3.79 2.48
CA LEU A 180 -14.79 2.42 2.94
C LEU A 180 -15.81 1.41 2.39
N GLU A 181 -17.09 1.77 2.31
CA GLU A 181 -18.11 0.93 1.69
C GLU A 181 -17.83 0.73 0.20
N ARG A 182 -17.51 1.81 -0.53
CA ARG A 182 -17.14 1.73 -1.95
C ARG A 182 -15.87 0.92 -2.19
N ALA A 183 -14.91 0.96 -1.27
CA ALA A 183 -13.67 0.20 -1.36
C ALA A 183 -13.83 -1.30 -1.05
N ARG A 184 -14.99 -1.75 -0.52
CA ARG A 184 -15.16 -3.17 -0.17
C ARG A 184 -15.05 -4.06 -1.40
N GLY A 185 -14.06 -4.96 -1.38
CA GLY A 185 -13.82 -5.89 -2.48
C GLY A 185 -12.94 -5.34 -3.59
N HIS A 186 -12.46 -4.10 -3.45
CA HIS A 186 -11.56 -3.44 -4.39
C HIS A 186 -10.17 -3.26 -3.79
N LEU A 187 -9.14 -3.30 -4.66
CA LEU A 187 -7.76 -2.95 -4.28
C LEU A 187 -7.46 -1.47 -4.50
N ALA A 188 -8.22 -0.80 -5.37
CA ALA A 188 -8.13 0.63 -5.58
C ALA A 188 -9.50 1.20 -6.00
N ILE A 189 -9.78 2.45 -5.62
CA ILE A 189 -10.99 3.19 -6.00
C ILE A 189 -10.68 4.64 -6.35
N ALA A 190 -11.54 5.21 -7.20
CA ALA A 190 -11.59 6.66 -7.39
C ALA A 190 -12.33 7.33 -6.23
N VAL A 191 -11.73 8.40 -5.70
CA VAL A 191 -12.30 9.24 -4.65
C VAL A 191 -12.41 10.67 -5.15
N HIS A 192 -13.62 11.19 -5.14
CA HIS A 192 -13.92 12.60 -5.39
C HIS A 192 -14.19 13.27 -4.06
N ARG A 193 -13.37 14.27 -3.72
CA ARG A 193 -13.51 15.00 -2.47
C ARG A 193 -14.48 16.19 -2.66
N PRO A 194 -15.20 16.57 -1.60
CA PRO A 194 -16.09 17.73 -1.63
C PRO A 194 -15.39 19.07 -1.95
N ASP A 195 -14.08 19.16 -1.72
CA ASP A 195 -13.26 20.35 -2.01
C ASP A 195 -12.80 20.46 -3.48
N GLY A 196 -13.30 19.57 -4.34
CA GLY A 196 -13.00 19.56 -5.78
C GLY A 196 -11.72 18.80 -6.15
N MET A 197 -10.94 18.34 -5.17
CA MET A 197 -9.80 17.47 -5.43
C MET A 197 -10.26 16.03 -5.65
N SER A 198 -9.58 15.29 -6.51
CA SER A 198 -9.82 13.86 -6.68
C SER A 198 -8.53 13.07 -6.53
N ALA A 199 -8.65 11.79 -6.21
CA ALA A 199 -7.54 10.89 -5.99
C ALA A 199 -7.92 9.46 -6.35
N VAL A 200 -6.92 8.63 -6.61
CA VAL A 200 -7.06 7.17 -6.58
C VAL A 200 -6.49 6.71 -5.24
N SER A 201 -7.28 5.95 -4.49
CA SER A 201 -6.87 5.34 -3.22
C SER A 201 -6.87 3.84 -3.30
#